data_AF-A0A3A5XLS1-F1
#
_entry.id   AF-A0A3A5XLS1-F1
#
_cell.length_a   1.000
_cell.length_b   1.000
_cell.length_c   1.000
_cell.angle_alpha   90.00
_cell.angle_beta   90.00
_cell.angle_gamma   90.00
#
_symmetry.space_group_name_H-M   'P 1'
#
loop_
_entity.id
_entity.type
_entity.pdbx_description
1 polymer ?
#
loop_
_entity_poly.entity_id
_entity_poly.type
_entity_poly.pdbx_seq_one_letter_code
_entity_poly.pdbx_strand_id
1 'polypeptide(L)'
;MNRGEKIKVYFKMNSRYYGLFNIIQMGTNGIVDLKITDYYNGLAIITNNDQDNEKGYLTESEIDKSRFVNQIEMSYHKDGSFLHKIKDGGNVEYSNPYGRGERWTSTDNIDDFQPIFNIAIRRMEIYNKSSETPILKSKEVAYICENDDLFEKRGSYLIICYIRNKNIPLNRFTNSQSYSDIITSLNESLDLCIFIQRHSYPKPKPYYSEHFEGMITPYLNNSINFCNKDFAKEEMMEKLGNAVFDPIFNRFLQVMTDGSFINLTEDKLQLIDQVDIFYAGREGKLPVSKPIFIQLALNYIGDKLVDFNKLPPFTKQALIMKWSNELEKAKNSHCQLDNL
;
A
#
# COMPACT_ATOMS: atom_id res chain seq x y z
N MET A 1 -3.80 11.82 13.89
CA MET A 1 -4.55 10.93 14.80
C MET A 1 -4.54 11.47 16.22
N ASN A 2 -5.65 11.35 16.93
CA ASN A 2 -5.77 11.68 18.35
C ASN A 2 -5.44 10.50 19.25
N ARG A 3 -5.10 10.79 20.51
CA ARG A 3 -4.79 9.75 21.51
C ARG A 3 -5.95 8.76 21.68
N GLY A 4 -5.63 7.47 21.58
CA GLY A 4 -6.56 6.36 21.76
C GLY A 4 -7.45 6.08 20.55
N GLU A 5 -7.31 6.81 19.45
CA GLU A 5 -7.92 6.43 18.18
C GLU A 5 -7.32 5.11 17.70
N LYS A 6 -8.20 4.24 17.19
CA LYS A 6 -7.83 2.94 16.66
C LYS A 6 -8.33 2.79 15.23
N ILE A 7 -7.43 2.44 14.33
CA ILE A 7 -7.75 2.15 12.94
C ILE A 7 -7.65 0.63 12.76
N LYS A 8 -8.73 0.03 12.27
CA LYS A 8 -8.73 -1.37 11.84
C LYS A 8 -8.53 -1.41 10.33
N VAL A 9 -7.45 -2.04 9.90
CA VAL A 9 -7.08 -2.13 8.49
C VAL A 9 -7.63 -3.44 7.93
N TYR A 10 -8.34 -3.36 6.81
CA TYR A 10 -8.94 -4.48 6.10
C TYR A 10 -8.50 -4.49 4.64
N PHE A 11 -8.54 -5.66 4.01
CA PHE A 11 -8.74 -5.76 2.58
C PHE A 11 -10.15 -6.29 2.29
N LYS A 12 -10.69 -5.88 1.15
CA LYS A 12 -11.97 -6.38 0.65
C LYS A 12 -11.71 -7.34 -0.51
N MET A 13 -12.35 -8.50 -0.45
CA MET A 13 -12.28 -9.50 -1.51
C MET A 13 -13.63 -10.21 -1.58
N ASN A 14 -14.22 -10.28 -2.77
CA ASN A 14 -15.52 -10.95 -2.99
C ASN A 14 -16.61 -10.42 -2.04
N SER A 15 -16.72 -9.09 -1.91
CA SER A 15 -17.68 -8.41 -1.02
C SER A 15 -17.56 -8.74 0.48
N ARG A 16 -16.44 -9.33 0.91
CA ARG A 16 -16.16 -9.59 2.34
C ARG A 16 -14.92 -8.87 2.80
N TYR A 17 -14.93 -8.46 4.06
CA TYR A 17 -13.85 -7.72 4.71
C TYR A 17 -13.02 -8.67 5.57
N TYR A 18 -11.72 -8.70 5.32
CA TYR A 18 -10.74 -9.51 6.03
C TYR A 18 -9.79 -8.59 6.78
N GLY A 19 -9.69 -8.76 8.09
CA GLY A 19 -8.80 -7.94 8.92
C GLY A 19 -7.35 -8.23 8.60
N LEU A 20 -6.52 -7.20 8.56
CA LEU A 20 -5.06 -7.32 8.41
C LEU A 20 -4.38 -7.09 9.76
N PHE A 21 -4.57 -5.90 10.32
CA PHE A 21 -3.99 -5.47 11.59
C PHE A 21 -4.73 -4.24 12.11
N ASN A 22 -4.45 -3.88 13.36
CA ASN A 22 -4.96 -2.67 13.98
C ASN A 22 -3.81 -1.71 14.30
N ILE A 23 -4.03 -0.40 14.13
CA ILE A 23 -3.12 0.67 14.53
C ILE A 23 -3.80 1.46 15.64
N ILE A 24 -3.08 1.76 16.71
CA ILE A 24 -3.55 2.53 17.85
C ILE A 24 -2.56 3.67 18.09
N GLN A 25 -3.06 4.90 18.15
CA GLN A 25 -2.27 6.06 18.55
C GLN A 25 -2.18 6.11 20.08
N MET A 26 -1.01 5.81 20.63
CA MET A 26 -0.75 5.79 22.08
C MET A 26 -0.34 7.17 22.61
N GLY A 27 0.29 7.98 21.76
CA GLY A 27 0.87 9.27 22.09
C GLY A 27 -0.21 10.30 22.40
N THR A 28 0.19 11.39 23.06
CA THR A 28 -0.68 12.58 23.14
C THR A 28 -0.89 13.18 21.75
N ASN A 29 -1.93 14.00 21.58
CA ASN A 29 -2.25 14.59 20.28
C ASN A 29 -1.03 15.27 19.65
N GLY A 30 -0.74 14.94 18.38
CA GLY A 30 0.43 15.44 17.64
C GLY A 30 1.74 14.65 17.84
N ILE A 31 1.85 13.86 18.92
CA ILE A 31 2.99 12.97 19.16
C ILE A 31 2.71 11.60 18.54
N VAL A 32 3.58 11.15 17.65
CA VAL A 32 3.43 9.87 16.96
C VAL A 32 4.02 8.77 17.84
N ASP A 33 3.16 8.00 18.51
CA ASP A 33 3.52 6.75 19.18
C ASP A 33 2.53 5.66 18.75
N LEU A 34 2.95 4.83 17.81
CA LEU A 34 2.09 3.85 17.19
C LEU A 34 2.22 2.51 17.89
N LYS A 35 1.08 1.91 18.18
CA LYS A 35 0.98 0.51 18.56
C LYS A 35 0.24 -0.24 17.45
N ILE A 36 0.82 -1.34 17.00
CA ILE A 36 0.26 -2.23 16.00
C ILE A 36 -0.08 -3.57 16.69
N THR A 37 -1.28 -4.06 16.44
CA THR A 37 -1.88 -5.20 17.17
C THR A 37 -2.80 -6.02 16.30
N ASP A 38 -3.27 -7.15 16.84
CA ASP A 38 -4.33 -7.98 16.27
C ASP A 38 -4.03 -8.35 14.82
N TYR A 39 -2.82 -8.85 14.57
CA TYR A 39 -2.41 -9.39 13.28
C TYR A 39 -3.21 -10.65 13.00
N TYR A 40 -4.15 -10.57 12.07
CA TYR A 40 -5.08 -11.67 11.85
C TYR A 40 -4.37 -12.79 11.11
N ASN A 41 -4.24 -13.95 11.76
CA ASN A 41 -3.70 -15.18 11.17
C ASN A 41 -2.28 -15.03 10.57
N GLY A 42 -1.48 -14.12 11.12
CA GLY A 42 -0.05 -14.01 10.89
C GLY A 42 0.75 -14.50 12.09
N LEU A 43 2.01 -14.85 11.86
CA LEU A 43 2.99 -15.14 12.91
C LEU A 43 4.11 -14.11 12.87
N ALA A 44 4.58 -13.65 14.03
CA ALA A 44 5.87 -12.98 14.09
C ALA A 44 6.99 -14.02 14.08
N ILE A 45 8.04 -13.73 13.33
CA ILE A 45 9.22 -14.59 13.25
C ILE A 45 10.39 -13.81 13.85
N ILE A 46 10.99 -14.35 14.89
CA ILE A 46 12.12 -13.73 15.59
C ILE A 46 13.36 -14.56 15.30
N THR A 47 14.32 -14.01 14.57
CA THR A 47 15.60 -14.64 14.27
C THR A 47 16.66 -14.14 15.24
N ASN A 48 17.55 -15.03 15.69
CA ASN A 48 18.68 -14.67 16.57
C ASN A 48 19.89 -14.11 15.82
N ASN A 49 19.84 -14.07 14.48
CA ASN A 49 20.92 -13.57 13.64
C ASN A 49 20.56 -12.17 13.13
N ASP A 50 21.33 -11.18 13.58
CA ASP A 50 21.40 -9.87 12.97
C ASP A 50 21.87 -10.02 11.51
N GLN A 51 21.25 -9.26 10.59
CA GLN A 51 21.56 -9.19 9.14
C GLN A 51 20.75 -10.08 8.18
N ASP A 52 19.50 -10.42 8.50
CA ASP A 52 18.60 -10.90 7.44
C ASP A 52 18.24 -9.74 6.50
N ASN A 53 18.81 -9.77 5.29
CA ASN A 53 18.31 -9.02 4.13
C ASN A 53 16.79 -9.23 4.04
N GLU A 54 16.00 -8.18 3.78
CA GLU A 54 14.53 -8.26 3.65
C GLU A 54 14.06 -8.99 2.38
N LYS A 55 14.64 -10.16 2.09
CA LYS A 55 14.29 -10.99 0.94
C LYS A 55 12.84 -11.52 0.99
N GLY A 56 12.09 -11.23 2.05
CA GLY A 56 10.69 -11.66 2.23
C GLY A 56 10.53 -13.16 2.51
N TYR A 57 11.65 -13.88 2.69
CA TYR A 57 11.72 -15.28 3.03
C TYR A 57 12.97 -15.54 3.91
N LEU A 58 13.02 -16.69 4.54
CA LEU A 58 13.99 -17.18 5.54
C LEU A 58 14.44 -18.60 5.19
N THR A 59 15.63 -18.75 4.63
CA THR A 59 16.52 -19.86 4.97
C THR A 59 15.95 -21.10 5.67
N GLU A 60 16.05 -22.33 5.18
CA GLU A 60 15.82 -23.50 6.07
C GLU A 60 16.65 -23.37 7.36
N SER A 61 17.92 -22.97 7.21
CA SER A 61 18.83 -22.65 8.32
C SER A 61 18.39 -21.45 9.18
N GLU A 62 17.71 -20.45 8.58
CA GLU A 62 17.21 -19.27 9.30
C GLU A 62 15.92 -19.62 10.08
N ILE A 63 15.05 -20.46 9.50
CA ILE A 63 13.85 -20.99 10.14
C ILE A 63 14.21 -21.86 11.35
N ASP A 64 15.20 -22.73 11.21
CA ASP A 64 15.67 -23.58 12.32
C ASP A 64 16.26 -22.78 13.49
N LYS A 65 16.60 -21.50 13.27
CA LYS A 65 17.07 -20.58 14.31
C LYS A 65 16.01 -19.57 14.74
N SER A 66 14.80 -19.68 14.19
CA SER A 66 13.72 -18.73 14.42
C SER A 66 12.79 -19.18 15.54
N ARG A 67 12.26 -18.20 16.28
CA ARG A 67 11.11 -18.39 17.17
C ARG A 67 9.84 -17.88 16.49
N PHE A 68 8.81 -18.72 16.48
CA PHE A 68 7.48 -18.36 15.97
C PHE A 68 6.57 -17.89 17.10
N VAL A 69 5.92 -16.74 16.91
CA VAL A 69 5.05 -16.10 17.90
C VAL A 69 3.68 -15.80 17.32
N ASN A 70 2.62 -16.15 18.04
CA ASN A 70 1.22 -15.99 17.66
C ASN A 70 0.57 -14.73 18.24
N GLN A 71 0.95 -14.34 19.45
CA GLN A 71 0.42 -13.18 20.15
C GLN A 71 1.54 -12.16 20.38
N ILE A 72 1.56 -11.16 19.50
CA ILE A 72 2.55 -10.09 19.53
C ILE A 72 1.86 -8.72 19.39
N GLU A 73 2.41 -7.71 20.06
CA GLU A 73 2.19 -6.30 19.75
C GLU A 73 3.51 -5.71 19.28
N MET A 74 3.48 -4.88 18.25
CA MET A 74 4.62 -4.08 17.80
C MET A 74 4.36 -2.62 18.14
N SER A 75 5.38 -1.86 18.49
CA SER A 75 5.26 -0.40 18.59
C SER A 75 6.43 0.34 17.98
N TYR A 76 6.14 1.55 17.52
CA TYR A 76 7.10 2.54 17.03
C TYR A 76 6.82 3.87 17.71
N HIS A 77 7.85 4.42 18.35
CA HIS A 77 7.72 5.58 19.22
C HIS A 77 8.32 6.84 18.62
N LYS A 78 7.92 7.99 19.18
CA LYS A 78 8.39 9.32 18.77
C LYS A 78 9.91 9.36 18.63
N ASP A 79 10.61 8.78 19.59
CA ASP A 79 12.06 8.83 19.69
C ASP A 79 12.80 7.80 18.82
N GLY A 80 12.07 7.10 17.94
CA GLY A 80 12.59 6.07 17.06
C GLY A 80 12.78 4.71 17.71
N SER A 81 12.31 4.52 18.95
CA SER A 81 12.38 3.21 19.61
C SER A 81 11.30 2.24 19.12
N PHE A 82 11.64 0.94 19.17
CA PHE A 82 10.78 -0.17 18.77
C PHE A 82 10.63 -1.16 19.91
N LEU A 83 9.46 -1.78 19.98
CA LEU A 83 9.20 -2.80 20.98
C LEU A 83 8.33 -3.91 20.39
N HIS A 84 8.79 -5.15 20.59
CA HIS A 84 7.95 -6.33 20.57
C HIS A 84 7.45 -6.62 21.98
N LYS A 85 6.15 -6.83 22.10
CA LYS A 85 5.51 -7.39 23.30
C LYS A 85 4.94 -8.75 22.95
N ILE A 86 5.58 -9.81 23.43
CA ILE A 86 5.22 -11.21 23.15
C ILE A 86 4.40 -11.75 24.31
N LYS A 87 3.30 -12.45 24.00
CA LYS A 87 2.33 -12.97 24.97
C LYS A 87 2.07 -14.48 24.85
N ASP A 88 2.93 -15.21 24.14
CA ASP A 88 2.76 -16.65 23.86
C ASP A 88 3.00 -17.59 25.07
N GLY A 89 3.14 -17.04 26.29
CA GLY A 89 3.41 -17.82 27.51
C GLY A 89 2.84 -17.18 28.78
N GLY A 90 3.19 -17.74 29.94
CA GLY A 90 2.70 -17.27 31.25
C GLY A 90 3.18 -15.87 31.64
N ASN A 91 4.33 -15.43 31.12
CA ASN A 91 4.89 -14.10 31.33
C ASN A 91 4.96 -13.33 30.01
N VAL A 92 4.72 -12.02 30.07
CA VAL A 92 4.88 -11.12 28.94
C VAL A 92 6.36 -10.81 28.75
N GLU A 93 6.87 -11.05 27.54
CA GLU A 93 8.24 -10.72 27.17
C GLU A 93 8.27 -9.42 26.36
N TYR A 94 9.33 -8.64 26.56
CA TYR A 94 9.59 -7.41 25.82
C TYR A 94 10.95 -7.50 25.16
N SER A 95 11.02 -7.21 23.86
CA SER A 95 12.29 -7.19 23.13
C SER A 95 12.35 -6.03 22.15
N ASN A 96 13.55 -5.48 21.96
CA ASN A 96 13.84 -4.61 20.82
C ASN A 96 14.38 -5.52 19.70
N PRO A 97 13.74 -5.58 18.53
CA PRO A 97 14.15 -6.43 17.42
C PRO A 97 15.57 -6.15 16.92
N TYR A 98 16.11 -4.95 17.17
CA TYR A 98 17.44 -4.55 16.68
C TYR A 98 18.50 -4.56 17.78
N GLY A 99 18.16 -4.96 19.00
CA GLY A 99 19.09 -4.99 20.13
C GLY A 99 18.89 -3.85 21.14
N ARG A 100 19.60 -3.96 22.27
CA ARG A 100 19.38 -3.08 23.43
C ARG A 100 19.89 -1.67 23.16
N GLY A 101 19.00 -0.68 23.32
CA GLY A 101 19.34 0.74 23.16
C GLY A 101 19.26 1.23 21.72
N GLU A 102 19.07 0.32 20.76
CA GLU A 102 18.94 0.67 19.36
C GLU A 102 17.67 1.44 19.05
N ARG A 103 17.81 2.47 18.22
CA ARG A 103 16.74 3.33 17.72
C ARG A 103 16.88 3.45 16.21
N TRP A 104 15.78 3.61 15.51
CA TRP A 104 15.81 4.04 14.11
C TRP A 104 15.65 5.57 14.06
N THR A 105 15.02 6.08 13.02
CA THR A 105 14.76 7.51 12.87
C THR A 105 13.73 7.96 13.92
N SER A 106 13.98 9.07 14.61
CA SER A 106 12.96 9.77 15.41
C SER A 106 11.90 10.34 14.49
N THR A 107 10.63 10.39 14.90
CA THR A 107 9.54 10.92 14.06
C THR A 107 9.76 12.37 13.66
N ASP A 108 10.41 13.15 14.53
CA ASP A 108 10.75 14.56 14.27
C ASP A 108 11.82 14.70 13.16
N ASN A 109 12.55 13.63 12.85
CA ASN A 109 13.63 13.58 11.87
C ASN A 109 13.26 12.78 10.61
N ILE A 110 11.98 12.42 10.42
CA ILE A 110 11.53 11.81 9.17
C ILE A 110 11.26 12.93 8.17
N ASP A 111 12.23 13.20 7.32
CA ASP A 111 12.22 14.21 6.26
C ASP A 111 11.70 13.67 4.90
N ASP A 112 11.74 12.36 4.71
CA ASP A 112 11.23 11.65 3.53
C ASP A 112 10.20 10.56 3.90
N PHE A 113 10.62 9.33 4.18
CA PHE A 113 9.79 8.24 4.65
C PHE A 113 10.58 7.24 5.50
N GLN A 114 9.85 6.47 6.29
CA GLN A 114 10.36 5.51 7.24
C GLN A 114 9.53 4.22 7.18
N PRO A 115 10.04 3.12 6.58
CA PRO A 115 9.42 1.80 6.73
C PRO A 115 9.27 1.46 8.21
N ILE A 116 8.20 0.77 8.61
CA ILE A 116 8.02 0.32 10.00
C ILE A 116 8.01 -1.20 10.04
N PHE A 117 7.06 -1.82 9.32
CA PHE A 117 6.88 -3.26 9.32
C PHE A 117 6.38 -3.74 7.97
N ASN A 118 6.62 -5.03 7.71
CA ASN A 118 6.13 -5.72 6.54
C ASN A 118 5.29 -6.94 6.95
N ILE A 119 4.31 -7.29 6.11
CA ILE A 119 3.53 -8.53 6.21
C ILE A 119 3.71 -9.30 4.91
N ALA A 120 4.13 -10.55 5.04
CA ALA A 120 4.17 -11.50 3.94
C ALA A 120 2.93 -12.39 4.00
N ILE A 121 1.98 -12.15 3.11
CA ILE A 121 0.83 -13.02 2.88
C ILE A 121 1.21 -14.04 1.83
N ARG A 122 1.48 -15.26 2.27
CA ARG A 122 1.86 -16.37 1.39
C ARG A 122 0.65 -17.21 0.98
N ARG A 123 -0.37 -17.22 1.83
CA ARG A 123 -1.61 -17.95 1.63
C ARG A 123 -2.80 -17.12 2.10
N MET A 124 -3.56 -16.60 1.15
CA MET A 124 -4.83 -15.93 1.44
C MET A 124 -5.84 -16.85 2.10
N GLU A 125 -5.78 -18.15 1.84
CA GLU A 125 -6.64 -19.18 2.45
C GLU A 125 -6.59 -19.17 3.98
N ILE A 126 -5.49 -18.72 4.59
CA ILE A 126 -5.35 -18.63 6.04
C ILE A 126 -6.25 -17.50 6.59
N TYR A 127 -6.57 -16.47 5.80
CA TYR A 127 -7.59 -15.46 6.15
C TYR A 127 -9.00 -16.06 5.99
N ASN A 128 -9.35 -16.98 6.88
CA ASN A 128 -10.63 -17.70 6.89
C ASN A 128 -11.75 -16.99 7.67
N LYS A 129 -11.41 -15.97 8.46
CA LYS A 129 -12.38 -15.12 9.18
C LYS A 129 -12.62 -13.84 8.39
N SER A 130 -13.87 -13.63 8.00
CA SER A 130 -14.31 -12.43 7.29
C SER A 130 -15.65 -11.94 7.81
N SER A 131 -15.98 -10.69 7.48
CA SER A 131 -17.22 -10.03 7.87
C SER A 131 -17.89 -9.39 6.65
N GLU A 132 -19.21 -9.21 6.69
CA GLU A 132 -19.97 -8.48 5.65
C GLU A 132 -19.82 -6.99 5.80
N THR A 133 -19.52 -6.52 7.01
CA THR A 133 -19.22 -5.14 7.33
C THR A 133 -18.15 -5.11 8.42
N PRO A 134 -17.23 -4.12 8.41
CA PRO A 134 -16.26 -3.96 9.48
C PRO A 134 -16.95 -3.79 10.84
N ILE A 135 -16.56 -4.62 11.82
CA ILE A 135 -17.07 -4.53 13.19
C ILE A 135 -16.26 -3.49 13.96
N LEU A 136 -16.87 -2.35 14.27
CA LEU A 136 -16.22 -1.20 14.94
C LEU A 136 -16.85 -0.93 16.31
N LYS A 137 -16.00 -0.57 17.28
CA LYS A 137 -16.39 -0.01 18.58
C LYS A 137 -16.25 1.51 18.57
N SER A 138 -16.67 2.16 19.66
CA SER A 138 -16.46 3.59 19.86
C SER A 138 -14.98 3.98 19.72
N LYS A 139 -14.70 5.04 18.95
CA LYS A 139 -13.36 5.53 18.56
C LYS A 139 -12.54 4.60 17.64
N GLU A 140 -13.17 3.54 17.12
CA GLU A 140 -12.56 2.73 16.07
C GLU A 140 -13.06 3.20 14.69
N VAL A 141 -12.14 3.30 13.73
CA VAL A 141 -12.45 3.54 12.32
C VAL A 141 -11.92 2.41 11.47
N ALA A 142 -12.58 2.11 10.35
CA ALA A 142 -12.11 1.14 9.37
C ALA A 142 -11.35 1.85 8.26
N TYR A 143 -10.20 1.31 7.90
CA TYR A 143 -9.53 1.61 6.64
C TYR A 143 -9.58 0.37 5.76
N ILE A 144 -10.06 0.51 4.51
CA ILE A 144 -10.39 -0.62 3.66
C ILE A 144 -9.61 -0.50 2.35
N CYS A 145 -8.73 -1.47 2.12
CA CYS A 145 -8.08 -1.66 0.83
C CYS A 145 -9.07 -2.33 -0.12
N GLU A 146 -9.73 -1.55 -0.97
CA GLU A 146 -10.71 -2.06 -1.94
C GLU A 146 -10.09 -2.19 -3.34
N ASN A 147 -9.88 -3.44 -3.79
CA ASN A 147 -9.60 -3.78 -5.19
C ASN A 147 -9.80 -5.28 -5.45
N ASP A 148 -10.89 -5.65 -6.12
CA ASP A 148 -11.20 -7.05 -6.44
C ASP A 148 -10.29 -7.64 -7.54
N ASP A 149 -9.61 -6.82 -8.35
CA ASP A 149 -8.62 -7.29 -9.33
C ASP A 149 -7.26 -7.63 -8.67
N LEU A 150 -6.97 -6.97 -7.55
CA LEU A 150 -5.75 -7.21 -6.77
C LEU A 150 -5.89 -8.44 -5.87
N PHE A 151 -6.95 -8.50 -5.07
CA PHE A 151 -7.12 -9.51 -4.02
C PHE A 151 -7.86 -10.75 -4.51
N GLU A 152 -7.19 -11.91 -4.48
CA GLU A 152 -7.76 -13.18 -4.91
C GLU A 152 -7.43 -14.33 -3.95
N LYS A 153 -8.26 -15.38 -3.96
CA LYS A 153 -8.17 -16.50 -2.99
C LYS A 153 -6.83 -17.25 -3.00
N ARG A 154 -6.14 -17.29 -4.14
CA ARG A 154 -4.85 -17.96 -4.32
C ARG A 154 -3.68 -16.98 -4.43
N GLY A 155 -3.96 -15.69 -4.23
CA GLY A 155 -2.95 -14.66 -4.31
C GLY A 155 -1.97 -14.75 -3.14
N SER A 156 -0.80 -14.16 -3.36
CA SER A 156 0.21 -13.92 -2.35
C SER A 156 0.70 -12.48 -2.48
N TYR A 157 0.95 -11.84 -1.34
CA TYR A 157 1.15 -10.41 -1.24
C TYR A 157 2.25 -10.06 -0.27
N LEU A 158 3.01 -9.02 -0.62
CA LEU A 158 3.85 -8.29 0.31
C LEU A 158 3.12 -6.99 0.68
N ILE A 159 3.00 -6.73 1.97
CA ILE A 159 2.45 -5.49 2.51
C ILE A 159 3.57 -4.78 3.24
N ILE A 160 3.70 -3.48 3.04
CA ILE A 160 4.63 -2.62 3.78
C ILE A 160 3.84 -1.45 4.35
N CYS A 161 4.01 -1.20 5.65
CA CYS A 161 3.48 -0.02 6.30
C CYS A 161 4.64 0.91 6.69
N TYR A 162 4.50 2.18 6.37
CA TYR A 162 5.56 3.17 6.51
C TYR A 162 4.99 4.54 6.85
N ILE A 163 5.80 5.35 7.53
CA ILE A 163 5.50 6.77 7.78
C ILE A 163 6.08 7.58 6.64
N ARG A 164 5.31 8.53 6.12
CA ARG A 164 5.74 9.46 5.07
C ARG A 164 5.74 10.88 5.59
N ASN A 165 6.75 11.66 5.26
CA ASN A 165 6.69 13.11 5.33
C ASN A 165 5.81 13.65 4.20
N LYS A 166 4.90 14.58 4.50
CA LYS A 166 3.97 15.15 3.52
C LYS A 166 4.67 15.91 2.40
N ASN A 167 5.92 16.35 2.61
CA ASN A 167 6.71 17.09 1.63
C ASN A 167 7.15 16.22 0.44
N ILE A 168 7.23 14.90 0.60
CA ILE A 168 7.51 14.01 -0.54
C ILE A 168 6.18 13.60 -1.21
N PRO A 169 6.16 13.40 -2.55
CA PRO A 169 4.96 12.94 -3.24
C PRO A 169 4.56 11.53 -2.80
N LEU A 170 3.27 11.21 -2.93
CA LEU A 170 2.75 9.86 -2.82
C LEU A 170 1.69 9.61 -3.88
N ASN A 171 1.94 8.61 -4.71
CA ASN A 171 1.01 8.17 -5.72
C ASN A 171 -0.04 7.26 -5.08
N ARG A 172 -1.27 7.79 -5.00
CA ARG A 172 -2.43 7.15 -4.39
C ARG A 172 -3.23 6.42 -5.46
N PHE A 173 -2.97 5.13 -5.62
CA PHE A 173 -3.59 4.33 -6.66
C PHE A 173 -3.69 2.85 -6.29
N THR A 174 -4.48 2.13 -7.08
CA THR A 174 -4.42 0.67 -7.12
C THR A 174 -4.61 0.17 -8.55
N ASN A 175 -4.13 -1.02 -8.83
CA ASN A 175 -4.34 -1.78 -10.07
C ASN A 175 -4.32 -3.27 -9.73
N SER A 176 -4.34 -4.15 -10.74
CA SER A 176 -4.33 -5.60 -10.52
C SER A 176 -3.08 -6.14 -9.81
N GLN A 177 -1.99 -5.37 -9.74
CA GLN A 177 -0.68 -5.79 -9.17
C GLN A 177 -0.33 -5.11 -7.85
N SER A 178 -0.81 -3.89 -7.60
CA SER A 178 -0.45 -3.12 -6.41
C SER A 178 -1.52 -2.17 -5.89
N TYR A 179 -1.33 -1.74 -4.65
CA TYR A 179 -2.15 -0.76 -3.93
C TYR A 179 -1.22 0.16 -3.15
N SER A 180 -1.41 1.47 -3.25
CA SER A 180 -0.62 2.50 -2.56
C SER A 180 -1.55 3.61 -2.11
N ASP A 181 -1.60 3.88 -0.81
CA ASP A 181 -2.49 4.92 -0.27
C ASP A 181 -2.08 5.35 1.16
N ILE A 182 -2.72 6.43 1.62
CA ILE A 182 -2.62 6.97 2.97
C ILE A 182 -3.68 6.30 3.84
N ILE A 183 -3.27 5.60 4.89
CA ILE A 183 -4.19 5.05 5.90
C ILE A 183 -4.81 6.21 6.70
N THR A 184 -3.96 7.13 7.17
CA THR A 184 -4.37 8.26 8.00
C THR A 184 -3.26 9.32 8.09
N SER A 185 -3.65 10.55 8.37
CA SER A 185 -2.69 11.56 8.81
C SER A 185 -2.32 11.37 10.28
N LEU A 186 -1.03 11.36 10.58
CA LEU A 186 -0.50 11.17 11.93
C LEU A 186 -0.44 12.50 12.67
N ASN A 187 0.14 13.52 12.05
CA ASN A 187 0.21 14.90 12.53
C ASN A 187 0.28 15.87 11.33
N GLU A 188 0.71 17.13 11.55
CA GLU A 188 0.79 18.14 10.49
C GLU A 188 1.79 17.77 9.39
N SER A 189 2.88 17.08 9.72
CA SER A 189 3.99 16.78 8.80
C SER A 189 4.01 15.34 8.29
N LEU A 190 3.38 14.40 9.01
CA LEU A 190 3.52 12.97 8.78
C LEU A 190 2.19 12.30 8.47
N ASP A 191 2.22 11.37 7.52
CA ASP A 191 1.15 10.44 7.19
C ASP A 191 1.60 9.01 7.45
N LEU A 192 0.63 8.13 7.78
CA LEU A 192 0.83 6.69 7.79
C LEU A 192 0.30 6.11 6.49
N CYS A 193 1.14 5.36 5.79
CA CYS A 193 0.87 4.86 4.46
C CYS A 193 0.95 3.35 4.41
N ILE A 194 0.32 2.78 3.37
CA ILE A 194 0.37 1.35 3.07
C ILE A 194 0.72 1.15 1.61
N PHE A 195 1.58 0.18 1.36
CA PHE A 195 1.84 -0.37 0.04
C PHE A 195 1.54 -1.87 0.07
N ILE A 196 0.83 -2.38 -0.92
CA ILE A 196 0.53 -3.80 -1.10
C ILE A 196 0.91 -4.16 -2.52
N GLN A 197 1.59 -5.28 -2.70
CA GLN A 197 1.99 -5.79 -4.01
C GLN A 197 1.72 -7.28 -4.09
N ARG A 198 1.24 -7.76 -5.24
CA ARG A 198 1.32 -9.19 -5.58
C ARG A 198 2.77 -9.61 -5.53
N HIS A 199 3.06 -10.70 -4.83
CA HIS A 199 4.43 -11.15 -4.62
C HIS A 199 4.52 -12.66 -4.81
N SER A 200 5.45 -13.11 -5.64
CA SER A 200 5.69 -14.54 -5.89
C SER A 200 6.72 -15.10 -4.92
N TYR A 201 6.26 -15.63 -3.79
CA TYR A 201 7.16 -16.32 -2.86
C TYR A 201 7.64 -17.67 -3.42
N PRO A 202 8.87 -18.11 -3.09
CA PRO A 202 9.32 -19.46 -3.40
C PRO A 202 8.33 -20.50 -2.86
N LYS A 203 8.04 -21.53 -3.68
CA LYS A 203 7.18 -22.63 -3.23
C LYS A 203 7.86 -23.36 -2.07
N PRO A 204 7.17 -23.54 -0.93
CA PRO A 204 7.78 -24.17 0.22
C PRO A 204 7.97 -25.67 -0.02
N LYS A 205 9.10 -26.20 0.40
CA LYS A 205 9.43 -27.62 0.31
C LYS A 205 9.58 -28.20 1.71
N PRO A 206 8.91 -29.30 2.05
CA PRO A 206 9.08 -29.93 3.35
C PRO A 206 10.51 -30.49 3.52
N TYR A 207 11.08 -30.31 4.70
CA TYR A 207 12.35 -30.93 5.12
C TYR A 207 12.24 -31.40 6.58
N TYR A 208 13.14 -32.29 7.00
CA TYR A 208 13.23 -32.69 8.40
C TYR A 208 14.14 -31.71 9.14
N SER A 209 13.61 -31.02 10.15
CA SER A 209 14.39 -30.14 11.01
C SER A 209 14.89 -30.91 12.23
N GLU A 210 16.20 -30.89 12.44
CA GLU A 210 16.82 -31.42 13.66
C GLU A 210 16.45 -30.57 14.88
N HIS A 211 16.30 -29.25 14.72
CA HIS A 211 15.99 -28.34 15.82
C HIS A 211 14.59 -28.55 16.40
N PHE A 212 13.60 -28.73 15.52
CA PHE A 212 12.21 -28.97 15.92
C PHE A 212 11.84 -30.45 15.97
N GLU A 213 12.79 -31.35 15.71
CA GLU A 213 12.64 -32.81 15.71
C GLU A 213 11.45 -33.29 14.87
N GLY A 214 11.29 -32.77 13.65
CA GLY A 214 10.12 -33.11 12.83
C GLY A 214 10.14 -32.55 11.41
N MET A 215 9.17 -32.99 10.61
CA MET A 215 8.96 -32.46 9.26
C MET A 215 8.37 -31.06 9.32
N ILE A 216 9.06 -30.08 8.73
CA ILE A 216 8.62 -28.70 8.61
C ILE A 216 8.46 -28.34 7.15
N THR A 217 7.44 -27.54 6.85
CA THR A 217 7.31 -26.86 5.57
C THR A 217 7.54 -25.37 5.80
N PRO A 218 8.72 -24.82 5.43
CA PRO A 218 9.01 -23.39 5.47
C PRO A 218 7.86 -22.54 4.94
N TYR A 219 7.67 -21.33 5.46
CA TYR A 219 6.80 -20.33 4.81
C TYR A 219 5.35 -20.74 4.57
N LEU A 220 4.87 -21.80 5.21
CA LEU A 220 3.50 -22.22 5.06
C LEU A 220 2.53 -21.19 5.63
N ASN A 221 2.99 -20.39 6.60
CA ASN A 221 2.20 -19.37 7.29
C ASN A 221 2.47 -17.95 6.74
N ASN A 222 1.48 -17.09 6.93
CA ASN A 222 1.67 -15.65 6.76
C ASN A 222 2.53 -15.14 7.92
N SER A 223 3.34 -14.11 7.66
CA SER A 223 4.24 -13.56 8.68
C SER A 223 4.20 -12.05 8.74
N ILE A 224 4.54 -11.50 9.90
CA ILE A 224 4.77 -10.07 10.10
C ILE A 224 6.11 -9.85 10.80
N ASN A 225 6.89 -8.89 10.33
CA ASN A 225 8.16 -8.52 10.95
C ASN A 225 8.37 -7.00 10.89
N PHE A 226 9.20 -6.47 11.80
CA PHE A 226 9.73 -5.11 11.60
C PHE A 226 10.60 -5.06 10.36
N CYS A 227 10.66 -3.90 9.75
CA CYS A 227 11.52 -3.72 8.59
C CYS A 227 13.00 -3.76 8.98
N ASN A 228 13.91 -4.22 8.11
CA ASN A 228 15.33 -4.16 8.36
C ASN A 228 15.77 -2.68 8.46
N LYS A 229 16.41 -2.33 9.58
CA LYS A 229 16.81 -0.95 9.88
C LYS A 229 17.81 -0.38 8.87
N ASP A 230 18.68 -1.22 8.31
CA ASP A 230 19.84 -0.82 7.52
C ASP A 230 19.51 -0.72 6.02
N PHE A 231 18.66 -1.61 5.49
CA PHE A 231 18.45 -1.74 4.05
C PHE A 231 17.02 -1.45 3.56
N ALA A 232 15.99 -1.58 4.41
CA ALA A 232 14.59 -1.52 3.98
C ALA A 232 14.24 -0.23 3.23
N LYS A 233 14.78 0.90 3.71
CA LYS A 233 14.53 2.21 3.12
C LYS A 233 15.14 2.32 1.72
N GLU A 234 16.38 1.89 1.55
CA GLU A 234 17.08 1.90 0.26
C GLU A 234 16.39 0.96 -0.73
N GLU A 235 16.06 -0.26 -0.30
CA GLU A 235 15.37 -1.25 -1.13
C GLU A 235 13.97 -0.76 -1.57
N MET A 236 13.21 -0.14 -0.67
CA MET A 236 11.95 0.50 -1.03
C MET A 236 12.14 1.64 -2.02
N MET A 237 13.17 2.47 -1.87
CA MET A 237 13.43 3.57 -2.80
C MET A 237 13.81 3.03 -4.18
N GLU A 238 14.67 2.02 -4.26
CA GLU A 238 15.08 1.38 -5.51
C GLU A 238 13.86 0.79 -6.25
N LYS A 239 13.00 0.07 -5.53
CA LYS A 239 11.88 -0.67 -6.13
C LYS A 239 10.64 0.18 -6.37
N LEU A 240 10.38 1.16 -5.50
CA LEU A 240 9.13 1.92 -5.48
C LEU A 240 9.32 3.40 -5.85
N GLY A 241 10.55 3.89 -5.95
CA GLY A 241 10.86 5.29 -6.26
C GLY A 241 10.19 5.79 -7.54
N ASN A 242 10.24 4.98 -8.61
CA ASN A 242 9.67 5.33 -9.92
C ASN A 242 8.16 5.04 -10.05
N ALA A 243 7.50 4.59 -8.97
CA ALA A 243 6.08 4.23 -9.01
C ALA A 243 5.29 4.89 -7.88
N VAL A 244 5.69 4.70 -6.64
CA VAL A 244 5.01 5.20 -5.44
C VAL A 244 5.43 6.64 -5.11
N PHE A 245 6.71 6.96 -5.28
CA PHE A 245 7.30 8.26 -4.93
C PHE A 245 7.67 9.12 -6.16
N ASP A 246 7.25 8.73 -7.35
CA ASP A 246 7.60 9.45 -8.58
C ASP A 246 6.85 10.79 -8.64
N PRO A 247 7.56 11.93 -8.66
CA PRO A 247 6.94 13.26 -8.65
C PRO A 247 6.24 13.62 -9.96
N ILE A 248 6.71 13.10 -11.10
CA ILE A 248 6.11 13.38 -12.42
C ILE A 248 4.79 12.62 -12.51
N PHE A 249 4.79 11.35 -12.14
CA PHE A 249 3.58 10.54 -12.06
C PHE A 249 2.62 11.09 -11.01
N ASN A 250 3.13 11.61 -9.88
CA ASN A 250 2.29 12.27 -8.87
C ASN A 250 1.53 13.45 -9.43
N ARG A 251 2.22 14.37 -10.10
CA ARG A 251 1.60 15.52 -10.74
C ARG A 251 0.58 15.09 -11.79
N PHE A 252 0.89 14.05 -12.56
CA PHE A 252 -0.03 13.49 -13.55
C PHE A 252 -1.31 12.97 -12.88
N LEU A 253 -1.20 12.14 -11.85
CA LEU A 253 -2.34 11.60 -11.11
C LEU A 253 -3.15 12.71 -10.44
N GLN A 254 -2.49 13.66 -9.76
CA GLN A 254 -3.17 14.77 -9.09
C GLN A 254 -4.07 15.57 -10.03
N VAL A 255 -3.59 15.85 -11.24
CA VAL A 255 -4.39 16.57 -12.24
C VAL A 255 -5.50 15.68 -12.81
N MET A 256 -5.24 14.39 -13.01
CA MET A 256 -6.22 13.46 -13.57
C MET A 256 -7.36 13.11 -12.58
N THR A 257 -7.11 13.19 -11.27
CA THR A 257 -8.02 12.69 -10.22
C THR A 257 -8.42 13.76 -9.20
N ASP A 258 -8.03 15.01 -9.41
CA ASP A 258 -8.13 16.10 -8.43
C ASP A 258 -7.54 15.72 -7.06
N GLY A 259 -6.42 14.98 -7.07
CA GLY A 259 -5.73 14.48 -5.86
C GLY A 259 -6.41 13.29 -5.17
N SER A 260 -7.47 12.75 -5.76
CA SER A 260 -8.19 11.57 -5.23
C SER A 260 -7.47 10.27 -5.54
N PHE A 261 -7.73 9.25 -4.71
CA PHE A 261 -7.29 7.87 -4.98
C PHE A 261 -7.95 7.34 -6.27
N ILE A 262 -7.19 6.62 -7.09
CA ILE A 262 -7.70 6.01 -8.33
C ILE A 262 -7.41 4.51 -8.43
N ASN A 263 -8.44 3.74 -8.79
CA ASN A 263 -8.25 2.40 -9.33
C ASN A 263 -7.97 2.48 -10.84
N LEU A 264 -6.74 2.18 -11.25
CA LEU A 264 -6.26 2.06 -12.62
C LEU A 264 -6.59 0.66 -13.14
N THR A 265 -7.86 0.47 -13.50
CA THR A 265 -8.33 -0.77 -14.13
C THR A 265 -7.76 -0.91 -15.54
N GLU A 266 -7.73 -2.13 -16.06
CA GLU A 266 -7.31 -2.42 -17.44
C GLU A 266 -8.05 -1.55 -18.46
N ASP A 267 -9.35 -1.34 -18.27
CA ASP A 267 -10.15 -0.49 -19.14
C ASP A 267 -9.70 0.98 -19.16
N LYS A 268 -9.28 1.52 -18.00
CA LYS A 268 -8.75 2.88 -17.93
C LYS A 268 -7.38 2.97 -18.58
N LEU A 269 -6.54 1.96 -18.38
CA LEU A 269 -5.23 1.89 -19.03
C LEU A 269 -5.37 1.86 -20.56
N GLN A 270 -6.30 1.08 -21.09
CA GLN A 270 -6.58 1.05 -22.54
C GLN A 270 -7.04 2.39 -23.10
N LEU A 271 -7.86 3.15 -22.37
CA LEU A 271 -8.22 4.51 -22.78
C LEU A 271 -6.98 5.42 -22.75
N ILE A 272 -6.17 5.35 -21.69
CA ILE A 272 -4.94 6.13 -21.56
C ILE A 272 -4.01 5.87 -22.74
N ASP A 273 -3.83 4.60 -23.15
CA ASP A 273 -3.02 4.23 -24.32
C ASP A 273 -3.55 4.88 -25.61
N GLN A 274 -4.87 4.94 -25.79
CA GLN A 274 -5.47 5.61 -26.96
C GLN A 274 -5.27 7.13 -26.93
N VAL A 275 -5.34 7.73 -25.75
CA VAL A 275 -5.06 9.16 -25.57
C VAL A 275 -3.57 9.44 -25.80
N ASP A 276 -2.67 8.55 -25.36
CA ASP A 276 -1.23 8.65 -25.59
C ASP A 276 -0.91 8.68 -27.09
N ILE A 277 -1.51 7.78 -27.88
CA ILE A 277 -1.40 7.78 -29.34
C ILE A 277 -1.89 9.11 -29.93
N PHE A 278 -3.00 9.66 -29.43
CA PHE A 278 -3.56 10.91 -29.93
C PHE A 278 -2.70 12.13 -29.59
N TYR A 279 -2.10 12.15 -28.41
CA TYR A 279 -1.29 13.26 -27.91
C TYR A 279 0.14 13.28 -28.48
N ALA A 280 0.66 12.13 -28.92
CA ALA A 280 2.00 12.01 -29.47
C ALA A 280 2.25 12.99 -30.64
N GLY A 281 3.25 13.86 -30.49
CA GLY A 281 3.62 14.89 -31.49
C GLY A 281 2.71 16.13 -31.49
N ARG A 282 1.73 16.19 -30.57
CA ARG A 282 0.78 17.29 -30.39
C ARG A 282 0.88 17.93 -29.01
N GLU A 283 1.98 17.68 -28.30
CA GLU A 283 2.23 18.23 -26.98
C GLU A 283 2.19 19.76 -27.03
N GLY A 284 1.38 20.37 -26.15
CA GLY A 284 1.18 21.82 -26.10
C GLY A 284 0.35 22.43 -27.23
N LYS A 285 -0.11 21.64 -28.21
CA LYS A 285 -0.95 22.11 -29.34
C LYS A 285 -2.43 21.81 -29.16
N LEU A 286 -2.78 20.99 -28.16
CA LEU A 286 -4.15 20.58 -27.86
C LEU A 286 -4.79 21.52 -26.83
N PRO A 287 -6.13 21.64 -26.82
CA PRO A 287 -6.86 22.61 -25.99
C PRO A 287 -6.56 22.51 -24.49
N VAL A 288 -6.30 21.29 -24.01
CA VAL A 288 -5.98 20.95 -22.62
C VAL A 288 -4.83 19.95 -22.54
N SER A 289 -4.18 19.89 -21.38
CA SER A 289 -3.11 18.91 -21.11
C SER A 289 -3.65 17.47 -21.08
N LYS A 290 -2.77 16.50 -21.34
CA LYS A 290 -3.11 15.07 -21.36
C LYS A 290 -3.87 14.57 -20.11
N PRO A 291 -3.41 14.80 -18.86
CA PRO A 291 -4.14 14.33 -17.69
C PRO A 291 -5.55 14.95 -17.57
N ILE A 292 -5.72 16.23 -17.92
CA ILE A 292 -7.05 16.89 -17.94
C ILE A 292 -7.95 16.24 -18.98
N PHE A 293 -7.42 15.95 -20.17
CA PHE A 293 -8.20 15.29 -21.21
C PHE A 293 -8.66 13.90 -20.77
N ILE A 294 -7.79 13.11 -20.15
CA ILE A 294 -8.13 11.77 -19.63
C ILE A 294 -9.21 11.87 -18.57
N GLN A 295 -9.09 12.82 -17.62
CA GLN A 295 -10.12 13.08 -16.61
C GLN A 295 -11.48 13.38 -17.24
N LEU A 296 -11.52 14.31 -18.20
CA LEU A 296 -12.74 14.69 -18.91
C LEU A 296 -13.30 13.51 -19.72
N ALA A 297 -12.45 12.74 -20.39
CA ALA A 297 -12.86 11.57 -21.15
C ALA A 297 -13.45 10.48 -20.25
N LEU A 298 -12.82 10.18 -19.11
CA LEU A 298 -13.35 9.23 -18.13
C LEU A 298 -14.71 9.67 -17.58
N ASN A 299 -14.86 10.95 -17.27
CA ASN A 299 -16.13 11.52 -16.81
C ASN A 299 -17.23 11.47 -17.88
N TYR A 300 -16.86 11.74 -19.14
CA TYR A 300 -17.79 11.72 -20.27
C TYR A 300 -18.24 10.30 -20.65
N ILE A 301 -17.30 9.36 -20.70
CA ILE A 301 -17.55 7.97 -21.06
C ILE A 301 -18.30 7.23 -19.95
N GLY A 302 -17.91 7.49 -18.69
CA GLY A 302 -18.54 6.92 -17.51
C GLY A 302 -18.59 5.39 -17.54
N ASP A 303 -19.78 4.84 -17.39
CA ASP A 303 -20.08 3.41 -17.37
C ASP A 303 -19.87 2.70 -18.72
N LYS A 304 -19.75 3.46 -19.82
CA LYS A 304 -19.57 2.92 -21.18
C LYS A 304 -18.12 2.65 -21.57
N LEU A 305 -17.19 2.71 -20.62
CA LEU A 305 -15.75 2.56 -20.90
C LEU A 305 -15.42 1.22 -21.54
N VAL A 306 -16.03 0.15 -21.04
CA VAL A 306 -15.91 -1.20 -21.60
C VAL A 306 -16.37 -1.24 -23.06
N ASP A 307 -17.48 -0.56 -23.39
CA ASP A 307 -18.01 -0.55 -24.75
C ASP A 307 -17.18 0.32 -25.69
N PHE A 308 -16.66 1.46 -25.20
CA PHE A 308 -15.66 2.25 -25.92
C PHE A 308 -14.43 1.38 -26.25
N ASN A 309 -13.96 0.58 -25.29
CA ASN A 309 -12.79 -0.27 -25.48
C ASN A 309 -12.99 -1.40 -26.50
N LYS A 310 -14.23 -1.82 -26.77
CA LYS A 310 -14.55 -2.79 -27.83
C LYS A 310 -14.53 -2.19 -29.24
N LEU A 311 -14.54 -0.86 -29.39
CA LEU A 311 -14.55 -0.22 -30.71
C LEU A 311 -13.24 -0.46 -31.47
N PRO A 312 -13.25 -0.46 -32.82
CA PRO A 312 -12.02 -0.50 -33.60
C PRO A 312 -11.11 0.72 -33.31
N PRO A 313 -9.78 0.58 -33.34
CA PRO A 313 -8.85 1.68 -33.04
C PRO A 313 -9.12 2.97 -33.82
N PHE A 314 -9.41 2.87 -35.12
CA PHE A 314 -9.76 4.02 -35.95
C PHE A 314 -11.00 4.77 -35.42
N THR A 315 -12.00 4.03 -34.95
CA THR A 315 -13.22 4.63 -34.37
C THR A 315 -12.92 5.30 -33.04
N LYS A 316 -12.10 4.68 -32.17
CA LYS A 316 -11.66 5.29 -30.91
C LYS A 316 -10.95 6.63 -31.16
N GLN A 317 -10.01 6.65 -32.11
CA GLN A 317 -9.26 7.87 -32.46
C GLN A 317 -10.16 8.95 -33.07
N ALA A 318 -11.13 8.58 -33.90
CA ALA A 318 -12.11 9.54 -34.43
C ALA A 318 -12.97 10.17 -33.32
N LEU A 319 -13.38 9.40 -32.32
CA LEU A 319 -14.12 9.90 -31.16
C LEU A 319 -13.26 10.82 -30.29
N ILE A 320 -12.03 10.43 -29.97
CA ILE A 320 -11.07 11.25 -29.22
C ILE A 320 -10.84 12.60 -29.93
N MET A 321 -10.63 12.58 -31.25
CA MET A 321 -10.50 13.79 -32.06
C MET A 321 -11.75 14.67 -31.97
N LYS A 322 -12.94 14.07 -32.07
CA LYS A 322 -14.21 14.80 -31.95
C LYS A 322 -14.32 15.50 -30.60
N TRP A 323 -14.01 14.81 -29.49
CA TRP A 323 -14.00 15.40 -28.16
C TRP A 323 -12.99 16.54 -28.04
N SER A 324 -11.78 16.37 -28.55
CA SER A 324 -10.77 17.44 -28.57
C SER A 324 -11.28 18.69 -29.31
N ASN A 325 -11.97 18.52 -30.44
CA ASN A 325 -12.54 19.64 -31.20
C ASN A 325 -13.69 20.34 -30.45
N GLU A 326 -14.49 19.60 -29.69
CA GLU A 326 -15.55 20.17 -28.85
C GLU A 326 -14.96 21.02 -27.71
N LEU A 327 -13.87 20.55 -27.08
CA LEU A 327 -13.14 21.31 -26.07
C LEU A 327 -12.52 22.60 -26.64
N GLU A 328 -11.95 22.54 -27.84
CA GLU A 328 -11.41 23.71 -28.53
C GLU A 328 -12.49 24.77 -28.79
N LYS A 329 -13.68 24.33 -29.23
CA LYS A 329 -14.82 25.24 -29.45
C LYS A 329 -15.28 25.90 -28.14
N ALA A 330 -15.42 25.13 -27.06
CA ALA A 330 -15.85 25.65 -25.76
C ALA A 330 -14.88 26.71 -25.22
N LYS A 331 -13.56 26.47 -25.36
CA LYS A 331 -12.52 27.42 -24.98
C LYS A 331 -12.63 28.75 -25.76
N ASN A 332 -12.82 28.66 -27.07
CA ASN A 332 -12.95 29.85 -27.93
C ASN A 332 -14.25 30.62 -27.67
N SER A 333 -15.34 29.95 -27.29
CA SER A 333 -16.60 30.61 -26.91
C SER A 333 -16.50 31.33 -25.56
N HIS A 334 -15.76 30.81 -24.58
CA HIS A 334 -15.52 31.52 -23.32
C HIS A 334 -14.60 32.73 -23.49
N CYS A 335 -13.52 32.63 -24.28
CA CYS A 335 -12.67 33.79 -24.59
C CYS A 335 -13.39 34.93 -25.34
N GLN A 336 -14.50 34.66 -26.01
CA GLN A 336 -15.32 35.71 -26.65
C GLN A 336 -16.25 36.45 -25.68
N LEU A 337 -16.62 35.82 -24.57
CA LEU A 337 -17.47 36.42 -23.53
C LEU A 337 -16.68 37.28 -22.54
N ASP A 338 -15.40 36.95 -22.28
CA ASP A 338 -14.51 37.73 -21.41
C ASP A 338 -13.92 38.99 -22.09
N ASN A 339 -14.14 39.15 -23.40
CA ASN A 339 -13.67 40.29 -24.20
C ASN A 339 -14.81 41.25 -24.64
N LEU A 340 -16.00 41.09 -24.08
CA LEU A 340 -17.16 42.00 -24.18
C LEU A 340 -17.38 42.68 -22.83
#